data_AF-L1JUW3-F1
#
_entry.id   AF-L1JUW3-F1
#
_cell.length_a   1.000
_cell.length_b   1.000
_cell.length_c   1.000
_cell.angle_alpha   90.00
_cell.angle_beta   90.00
_cell.angle_gamma   90.00
#
_symmetry.space_group_name_H-M   'P 1'
#
loop_
_entity.id
_entity.type
_entity.pdbx_description
1 polymer ?
#
loop_
_entity_poly.entity_id
_entity_poly.type
_entity_poly.pdbx_seq_one_letter_code
_entity_poly.pdbx_strand_id
1 'polypeptide(L)'
;MGRFPEMNELHRTGGKLFDADDNLVPASDSIIFPDVKCFTADGKEHDLVQILRGKVTCVTVFMRDFARPMLKSWEEHIDEVKQEYPQLQVVQLSFVEGVAYRLIKGWMISSMKKRIQPDKHDRIHMCFGSSDEFRKALHVKNRLVAYIFLVDSQGRMRWQAVGYPLPHEARFMRKSVGKVGAGNDKGRGEKRAIVSLSSSKT
;
A
#
# COMPACT_ATOMS: atom_id res chain seq x y z
N MET A 1 1.56 -25.70 9.91
CA MET A 1 2.96 -25.54 9.46
C MET A 1 2.99 -24.42 8.42
N GLY A 2 3.81 -23.38 8.59
CA GLY A 2 3.82 -22.24 7.64
C GLY A 2 4.46 -20.93 8.12
N ARG A 3 5.15 -20.91 9.26
CA ARG A 3 5.75 -19.69 9.84
C ARG A 3 7.24 -19.51 9.52
N PHE A 4 7.92 -20.52 9.01
CA PHE A 4 9.38 -20.51 8.91
C PHE A 4 9.92 -19.58 7.82
N PRO A 5 9.39 -19.56 6.57
CA PRO A 5 9.97 -18.73 5.51
C PRO A 5 9.78 -17.22 5.76
N GLU A 6 8.56 -16.78 6.09
CA GLU A 6 8.25 -15.37 6.33
C GLU A 6 8.98 -14.82 7.56
N MET A 7 9.08 -15.61 8.64
CA MET A 7 9.81 -15.21 9.85
C MET A 7 11.32 -15.14 9.61
N ASN A 8 11.88 -16.13 8.89
CA ASN A 8 13.30 -16.12 8.56
C ASN A 8 13.66 -14.92 7.68
N GLU A 9 12.82 -14.59 6.70
CA GLU A 9 13.01 -13.38 5.88
C GLU A 9 12.88 -12.11 6.71
N LEU A 10 11.90 -12.02 7.61
CA LEU A 10 11.73 -10.89 8.52
C LEU A 10 13.00 -10.68 9.36
N HIS A 11 13.52 -11.73 10.00
CA HIS A 11 14.75 -11.64 10.80
C HIS A 11 15.97 -11.26 9.96
N ARG A 12 16.12 -11.83 8.76
CA ARG A 12 17.25 -11.56 7.87
C ARG A 12 17.24 -10.11 7.35
N THR A 13 16.07 -9.55 7.11
CA THR A 13 15.91 -8.23 6.46
C THR A 13 15.55 -7.10 7.42
N GLY A 14 15.27 -7.42 8.69
CA GLY A 14 14.65 -6.46 9.63
C GLY A 14 13.26 -5.98 9.18
N GLY A 15 12.62 -6.71 8.25
CA GLY A 15 11.34 -6.35 7.64
C GLY A 15 11.41 -5.44 6.41
N LYS A 16 12.61 -5.03 5.97
CA LYS A 16 12.79 -4.28 4.71
C LYS A 16 13.08 -5.25 3.56
N LEU A 17 12.03 -5.63 2.81
CA LEU A 17 12.18 -6.62 1.72
C LEU A 17 12.81 -6.04 0.45
N PHE A 18 12.58 -4.76 0.20
CA PHE A 18 13.15 -3.97 -0.90
C PHE A 18 13.10 -2.49 -0.53
N ASP A 19 13.99 -1.70 -1.11
CA ASP A 19 13.93 -0.23 -1.04
C ASP A 19 12.97 0.28 -2.11
N ALA A 20 12.12 1.24 -1.75
CA ALA A 20 11.18 1.81 -2.70
C ALA A 20 11.90 2.57 -3.83
N ASP A 21 11.32 2.54 -5.03
CA ASP A 21 11.88 3.26 -6.18
C ASP A 21 11.80 4.78 -5.98
N ASP A 22 12.78 5.50 -6.50
CA ASP A 22 12.82 6.96 -6.60
C ASP A 22 12.07 7.49 -7.83
N ASN A 23 11.25 6.64 -8.46
CA ASN A 23 10.41 6.97 -9.60
C ASN A 23 8.97 6.47 -9.40
N LEU A 24 8.04 7.19 -10.01
CA LEU A 24 6.66 6.71 -10.14
C LEU A 24 6.59 5.71 -11.29
N VAL A 25 5.83 4.64 -11.09
CA VAL A 25 5.40 3.78 -12.19
C VAL A 25 4.58 4.62 -13.15
N PRO A 26 4.93 4.70 -14.44
CA PRO A 26 4.14 5.42 -15.43
C PRO A 26 2.69 4.93 -15.46
N ALA A 27 1.76 5.83 -15.70
CA ALA A 27 0.33 5.52 -15.78
C ALA A 27 -0.03 4.41 -16.80
N SER A 28 0.77 4.24 -17.86
CA SER A 28 0.61 3.19 -18.88
C SER A 28 1.03 1.80 -18.37
N ASP A 29 1.99 1.77 -17.46
CA ASP A 29 2.65 0.54 -16.99
C ASP A 29 2.15 0.13 -15.60
N SER A 30 1.37 1.01 -14.96
CA SER A 30 0.80 0.78 -13.65
C SER A 30 -0.34 -0.23 -13.68
N ILE A 31 -0.35 -1.14 -12.71
CA ILE A 31 -1.44 -2.07 -12.49
C ILE A 31 -2.59 -1.40 -11.73
N ILE A 32 -3.81 -1.88 -11.95
CA ILE A 32 -4.98 -1.48 -11.16
C ILE A 32 -4.85 -2.09 -9.76
N PHE A 33 -5.10 -1.28 -8.73
CA PHE A 33 -5.10 -1.75 -7.36
C PHE A 33 -6.24 -2.75 -7.15
N PRO A 34 -5.95 -3.97 -6.63
CA PRO A 34 -6.96 -5.02 -6.54
C PRO A 34 -8.09 -4.64 -5.59
N ASP A 35 -9.30 -5.01 -5.99
CA ASP A 35 -10.49 -4.80 -5.18
C ASP A 35 -10.61 -5.86 -4.08
N VAL A 36 -11.22 -5.48 -2.96
CA VAL A 36 -11.47 -6.36 -1.82
C VAL A 36 -12.63 -5.83 -0.99
N LYS A 37 -13.43 -6.74 -0.43
CA LYS A 37 -14.50 -6.38 0.51
C LYS A 37 -13.93 -5.95 1.85
N CYS A 38 -14.39 -4.78 2.28
CA CYS A 38 -13.92 -4.08 3.46
C CYS A 38 -15.07 -3.75 4.41
N PHE A 39 -14.74 -3.63 5.69
CA PHE A 39 -15.66 -3.14 6.73
C PHE A 39 -15.03 -1.93 7.41
N THR A 40 -15.77 -0.83 7.48
CA THR A 40 -15.43 0.35 8.28
C THR A 40 -15.58 0.07 9.78
N ALA A 41 -15.11 0.99 10.62
CA ALA A 41 -15.19 0.89 12.09
C ALA A 41 -16.63 0.83 12.64
N ASP A 42 -17.62 1.34 11.90
CA ASP A 42 -19.06 1.23 12.21
C ASP A 42 -19.69 -0.10 11.72
N GLY A 43 -18.93 -0.95 11.03
CA GLY A 43 -19.37 -2.24 10.52
C GLY A 43 -20.01 -2.22 9.14
N LYS A 44 -19.99 -1.08 8.43
CA LYS A 44 -20.54 -0.99 7.07
C LYS A 44 -19.62 -1.68 6.05
N GLU A 45 -20.21 -2.61 5.28
CA GLU A 45 -19.54 -3.30 4.18
C GLU A 45 -19.47 -2.40 2.93
N HIS A 46 -18.34 -2.45 2.23
CA HIS A 46 -18.15 -1.80 0.92
C HIS A 46 -16.99 -2.47 0.16
N ASP A 47 -16.95 -2.26 -1.15
CA ASP A 47 -15.81 -2.65 -1.98
C ASP A 47 -14.75 -1.53 -1.93
N LEU A 48 -13.47 -1.92 -1.81
CA LEU A 48 -12.36 -0.97 -1.72
C LEU A 48 -12.33 0.00 -2.91
N VAL A 49 -12.63 -0.48 -4.11
CA VAL A 49 -12.64 0.35 -5.33
C VAL A 49 -13.57 1.57 -5.23
N GLN A 50 -14.65 1.47 -4.45
CA GLN A 50 -15.60 2.58 -4.24
C GLN A 50 -14.98 3.72 -3.42
N ILE A 51 -13.99 3.39 -2.57
CA ILE A 51 -13.27 4.35 -1.73
C ILE A 51 -12.11 4.98 -2.51
N LEU A 52 -11.42 4.21 -3.34
CA LEU A 52 -10.23 4.68 -4.07
C LEU A 52 -10.57 5.57 -5.27
N ARG A 53 -11.71 5.33 -5.93
CA ARG A 53 -12.06 6.02 -7.18
C ARG A 53 -12.12 7.53 -7.01
N GLY A 54 -11.49 8.25 -7.95
CA GLY A 54 -11.51 9.70 -8.02
C GLY A 54 -10.56 10.40 -7.04
N LYS A 55 -9.80 9.65 -6.23
CA LYS A 55 -8.94 10.22 -5.18
C LYS A 55 -7.53 9.67 -5.26
N VAL A 56 -6.55 10.55 -5.11
CA VAL A 56 -5.18 10.11 -4.80
C VAL A 56 -5.18 9.57 -3.37
N THR A 57 -4.77 8.31 -3.21
CA THR A 57 -4.88 7.60 -1.94
C THR A 57 -3.53 6.99 -1.55
N CYS A 58 -3.08 7.28 -0.33
CA CYS A 58 -2.06 6.50 0.35
C CYS A 58 -2.74 5.30 1.01
N VAL A 59 -2.45 4.10 0.53
CA VAL A 59 -3.00 2.85 1.08
C VAL A 59 -1.92 2.15 1.89
N THR A 60 -2.13 1.97 3.19
CA THR A 60 -1.30 1.10 4.02
C THR A 60 -1.95 -0.26 4.17
N VAL A 61 -1.16 -1.34 4.15
CA VAL A 61 -1.67 -2.70 4.22
C VAL A 61 -0.85 -3.50 5.23
N PHE A 62 -1.56 -4.22 6.10
CA PHE A 62 -0.96 -5.21 6.98
C PHE A 62 -1.90 -6.39 7.25
N MET A 63 -1.31 -7.54 7.56
CA MET A 63 -2.04 -8.79 7.79
C MET A 63 -1.78 -9.39 9.18
N ARG A 64 -0.70 -8.99 9.84
CA ARG A 64 -0.22 -9.55 11.11
C ARG A 64 0.30 -8.45 12.02
N ASP A 65 0.20 -8.69 13.32
CA ASP A 65 0.55 -7.69 14.34
C ASP A 65 2.05 -7.31 14.34
N PHE A 66 2.92 -8.17 13.79
CA PHE A 66 4.34 -7.88 13.56
C PHE A 66 4.59 -6.62 12.72
N ALA A 67 3.66 -6.26 11.83
CA ALA A 67 3.76 -5.08 10.98
C ALA A 67 3.36 -3.77 11.68
N ARG A 68 2.72 -3.84 12.86
CA ARG A 68 2.21 -2.64 13.55
C ARG A 68 3.28 -1.61 13.91
N PRO A 69 4.46 -1.98 14.43
CA PRO A 69 5.52 -1.01 14.68
C PRO A 69 5.97 -0.30 13.40
N MET A 70 6.02 -1.01 12.27
CA MET A 70 6.37 -0.44 10.97
C MET A 70 5.32 0.56 10.51
N LEU A 71 4.03 0.22 10.61
CA LEU A 71 2.94 1.15 10.32
C LEU A 71 3.01 2.40 11.18
N LYS A 72 3.25 2.25 12.49
CA LYS A 72 3.40 3.37 13.40
C LYS A 72 4.53 4.31 12.98
N SER A 73 5.66 3.78 12.51
CA SER A 73 6.76 4.60 11.96
C SER A 73 6.39 5.36 10.69
N TRP A 74 5.43 4.86 9.90
CA TRP A 74 4.91 5.58 8.73
C TRP A 74 3.85 6.61 9.06
N GLU A 75 3.11 6.47 10.17
CA GLU A 75 1.99 7.36 10.52
C GLU A 75 2.40 8.84 10.56
N GLU A 76 3.52 9.17 11.20
CA GLU A 76 4.01 10.56 11.29
C GLU A 76 4.29 11.15 9.90
N HIS A 77 4.97 10.41 9.04
CA HIS A 77 5.24 10.84 7.66
C HIS A 77 3.96 10.98 6.84
N ILE A 78 3.00 10.08 6.99
CA ILE A 78 1.73 10.14 6.27
C ILE A 78 0.90 11.34 6.74
N ASP A 79 0.87 11.61 8.05
CA ASP A 79 0.15 12.74 8.62
C ASP A 79 0.78 14.08 8.18
N GLU A 80 2.10 14.19 8.13
CA GLU A 80 2.79 15.37 7.55
C GLU A 80 2.42 15.59 6.07
N VAL A 81 2.44 14.51 5.26
CA VAL A 81 2.08 14.61 3.84
C VAL A 81 0.60 14.97 3.68
N LYS A 82 -0.28 14.45 4.53
CA LYS A 82 -1.71 14.80 4.54
C LYS A 82 -1.95 16.26 4.93
N GLN A 83 -1.15 16.81 5.84
CA GLN A 83 -1.21 18.23 6.19
C GLN A 83 -0.80 19.12 5.00
N GLU A 84 0.24 18.73 4.26
CA GLU A 84 0.70 19.46 3.06
C GLU A 84 -0.25 19.28 1.86
N TYR A 85 -0.86 18.10 1.73
CA TYR A 85 -1.81 17.77 0.67
C TYR A 85 -3.17 17.37 1.28
N PRO A 86 -4.02 18.32 1.71
CA PRO A 86 -5.30 18.04 2.36
C PRO A 86 -6.25 17.16 1.53
N GLN A 87 -6.08 17.10 0.21
CA GLN A 87 -6.83 16.24 -0.71
C GLN A 87 -6.39 14.77 -0.71
N LEU A 88 -5.21 14.44 -0.17
CA LEU A 88 -4.70 13.06 -0.12
C LEU A 88 -5.64 12.21 0.74
N GLN A 89 -6.19 11.13 0.19
CA GLN A 89 -6.91 10.17 1.01
C GLN A 89 -5.92 9.23 1.71
N VAL A 90 -6.19 8.85 2.97
CA VAL A 90 -5.41 7.85 3.70
C VAL A 90 -6.32 6.69 4.04
N VAL A 91 -5.96 5.50 3.57
CA VAL A 91 -6.69 4.25 3.80
C VAL A 91 -5.73 3.23 4.38
N GLN A 92 -6.14 2.56 5.44
CA GLN A 92 -5.41 1.46 6.07
C GLN A 92 -6.23 0.18 5.98
N LEU A 93 -5.69 -0.82 5.31
CA LEU A 93 -6.28 -2.15 5.18
C LEU A 93 -5.67 -3.10 6.21
N SER A 94 -6.52 -3.65 7.06
CA SER A 94 -6.18 -4.70 8.03
C SER A 94 -6.80 -6.01 7.58
N PHE A 95 -5.98 -6.93 7.06
CA PHE A 95 -6.47 -8.25 6.69
C PHE A 95 -6.58 -9.17 7.91
N VAL A 96 -7.74 -9.78 8.07
CA VAL A 96 -8.04 -10.81 9.05
C VAL A 96 -8.25 -12.13 8.31
N GLU A 97 -7.17 -12.89 8.20
CA GLU A 97 -7.16 -14.16 7.48
C GLU A 97 -7.63 -15.32 8.35
N GLY A 98 -8.52 -16.15 7.81
CA GLY A 98 -9.02 -17.36 8.46
C GLY A 98 -10.54 -17.41 8.47
N VAL A 99 -11.11 -18.55 8.10
CA VAL A 99 -12.56 -18.70 7.93
C VAL A 99 -13.30 -18.50 9.26
N ALA A 100 -12.73 -18.96 10.37
CA ALA A 100 -13.33 -18.82 11.70
C ALA A 100 -13.56 -17.36 12.14
N TYR A 101 -12.69 -16.44 11.71
CA TYR A 101 -12.82 -15.02 12.09
C TYR A 101 -14.06 -14.35 11.50
N ARG A 102 -14.64 -14.91 10.42
CA ARG A 102 -15.89 -14.38 9.85
C ARG A 102 -17.06 -14.48 10.84
N LEU A 103 -17.05 -15.51 11.70
CA LEU A 103 -18.10 -15.71 12.71
C LEU A 103 -18.04 -14.66 13.83
N ILE A 104 -16.86 -14.13 14.12
CA ILE A 104 -16.65 -13.12 15.18
C ILE A 104 -16.35 -11.72 14.63
N LYS A 105 -16.66 -11.46 13.35
CA LYS A 105 -16.33 -10.20 12.66
C LYS A 105 -16.83 -8.96 13.41
N GLY A 106 -18.07 -8.99 13.92
CA GLY A 106 -18.67 -7.85 14.64
C GLY A 106 -17.93 -7.52 15.93
N TRP A 107 -17.48 -8.55 16.66
CA TRP A 107 -16.65 -8.37 17.85
C TRP A 107 -15.28 -7.79 17.49
N MET A 108 -14.65 -8.27 16.41
CA MET A 108 -13.35 -7.74 15.97
C MET A 108 -13.43 -6.27 15.54
N ILE A 109 -14.47 -5.90 14.79
CA ILE A 109 -14.72 -4.51 14.38
C ILE A 109 -14.96 -3.63 15.61
N SER A 110 -15.78 -4.09 16.57
CA SER A 110 -16.03 -3.36 17.82
C SER A 110 -14.75 -3.19 18.66
N SER A 111 -13.94 -4.26 18.77
CA SER A 111 -12.66 -4.25 19.49
C SER A 111 -11.66 -3.29 18.86
N MET A 112 -11.58 -3.29 17.52
CA MET A 112 -10.77 -2.34 16.76
C MET A 112 -11.23 -0.90 17.03
N LYS A 113 -12.52 -0.60 16.89
CA LYS A 113 -13.09 0.74 17.11
C LYS A 113 -12.73 1.31 18.49
N LYS A 114 -12.70 0.47 19.53
CA LYS A 114 -12.32 0.86 20.90
C LYS A 114 -10.84 1.20 21.08
N ARG A 115 -9.96 0.69 20.20
CA ARG A 115 -8.50 0.85 20.29
C ARG A 115 -7.96 2.02 19.48
N ILE A 116 -8.75 2.55 18.55
CA ILE A 116 -8.35 3.61 17.63
C ILE A 116 -9.05 4.91 18.03
N GLN A 117 -8.33 6.03 17.89
CA GLN A 117 -8.88 7.36 18.15
C GLN A 117 -10.02 7.68 17.15
N PRO A 118 -11.12 8.31 17.58
CA PRO A 118 -12.30 8.54 16.73
C PRO A 118 -12.01 9.21 15.37
N ASP A 119 -11.06 10.14 15.32
CA ASP A 119 -10.63 10.85 14.11
C ASP A 119 -9.94 9.94 13.07
N LYS A 120 -9.47 8.76 13.48
CA LYS A 120 -8.85 7.76 12.62
C LYS A 120 -9.81 6.63 12.22
N HIS A 121 -11.08 6.63 12.68
CA HIS A 121 -12.05 5.57 12.40
C HIS A 121 -12.35 5.42 10.90
N ASP A 122 -12.41 6.55 10.18
CA ASP A 122 -12.71 6.58 8.74
C ASP A 122 -11.53 6.11 7.87
N ARG A 123 -10.34 5.98 8.46
CA ARG A 123 -9.13 5.55 7.74
C ARG A 123 -8.96 4.04 7.74
N ILE A 124 -9.58 3.30 8.65
CA ILE A 124 -9.25 1.90 8.90
C ILE A 124 -10.36 0.98 8.41
N HIS A 125 -9.98 0.07 7.52
CA HIS A 125 -10.85 -0.87 6.84
C HIS A 125 -10.40 -2.30 7.10
N MET A 126 -11.27 -3.12 7.68
CA MET A 126 -10.99 -4.54 7.95
C MET A 126 -11.41 -5.41 6.78
N CYS A 127 -10.50 -6.27 6.31
CA CYS A 127 -10.74 -7.20 5.21
C CYS A 127 -10.77 -8.63 5.76
N PHE A 128 -11.91 -9.31 5.72
CA PHE A 128 -12.05 -10.67 6.26
C PHE A 128 -12.01 -11.73 5.16
N GLY A 129 -11.18 -12.76 5.32
CA GLY A 129 -11.08 -13.86 4.36
C GLY A 129 -9.65 -14.10 3.88
N SER A 130 -9.50 -14.84 2.77
CA SER A 130 -8.19 -15.01 2.15
C SER A 130 -7.71 -13.69 1.55
N SER A 131 -6.44 -13.37 1.74
CA SER A 131 -5.77 -12.26 1.07
C SER A 131 -5.00 -12.70 -0.17
N ASP A 132 -5.05 -13.99 -0.55
CA ASP A 132 -4.10 -14.57 -1.51
C ASP A 132 -4.15 -13.91 -2.89
N GLU A 133 -5.34 -13.68 -3.45
CA GLU A 133 -5.50 -13.00 -4.74
C GLU A 133 -5.04 -11.54 -4.67
N PHE A 134 -5.42 -10.82 -3.60
CA PHE A 134 -4.97 -9.45 -3.36
C PHE A 134 -3.45 -9.37 -3.28
N ARG A 135 -2.83 -10.29 -2.53
CA ARG A 135 -1.38 -10.36 -2.37
C ARG A 135 -0.68 -10.72 -3.67
N LYS A 136 -1.22 -11.67 -4.42
CA LYS A 136 -0.66 -12.10 -5.71
C LYS A 136 -0.64 -10.94 -6.71
N ALA A 137 -1.73 -10.18 -6.79
CA ALA A 137 -1.81 -9.01 -7.68
C ALA A 137 -0.77 -7.93 -7.36
N LEU A 138 -0.49 -7.69 -6.07
CA LEU A 138 0.47 -6.67 -5.61
C LEU A 138 1.87 -7.20 -5.32
N HIS A 139 2.15 -8.48 -5.60
CA HIS A 139 3.41 -9.14 -5.21
C HIS A 139 3.75 -9.02 -3.71
N VAL A 140 2.74 -9.01 -2.85
CA VAL A 140 2.89 -9.00 -1.39
C VAL A 140 3.27 -10.41 -0.92
N LYS A 141 4.54 -10.62 -0.64
CA LYS A 141 5.08 -11.96 -0.33
C LYS A 141 5.01 -12.30 1.16
N ASN A 142 5.44 -11.38 2.01
CA ASN A 142 5.57 -11.60 3.45
C ASN A 142 4.43 -10.91 4.21
N ARG A 143 3.62 -11.67 4.94
CA ARG A 143 2.49 -11.14 5.73
C ARG A 143 2.90 -10.46 7.05
N LEU A 144 4.17 -10.57 7.44
CA LEU A 144 4.68 -10.06 8.72
C LEU A 144 5.17 -8.61 8.64
N VAL A 145 5.18 -8.00 7.45
CA VAL A 145 5.63 -6.63 7.23
C VAL A 145 4.49 -5.72 6.76
N ALA A 146 4.68 -4.42 6.92
CA ALA A 146 3.75 -3.41 6.41
C ALA A 146 4.08 -3.08 4.95
N TYR A 147 3.05 -2.80 4.15
CA TYR A 147 3.19 -2.29 2.77
C TYR A 147 2.48 -0.95 2.65
N ILE A 148 3.09 -0.05 1.90
CA ILE A 148 2.60 1.31 1.67
C ILE A 148 2.50 1.48 0.17
N PHE A 149 1.36 1.97 -0.32
CA PHE A 149 1.11 2.16 -1.73
C PHE A 149 0.61 3.59 -1.98
N LEU A 150 1.04 4.18 -3.08
CA LEU A 150 0.42 5.38 -3.64
C LEU A 150 -0.47 4.98 -4.80
N VAL A 151 -1.76 5.25 -4.69
CA VAL A 151 -2.77 4.96 -5.71
C VAL A 151 -3.29 6.28 -6.29
N ASP A 152 -3.37 6.38 -7.61
CA ASP A 152 -3.91 7.58 -8.26
C ASP A 152 -5.44 7.58 -8.34
N SER A 153 -6.02 8.67 -8.84
CA SER A 153 -7.47 8.85 -8.93
C SER A 153 -8.17 7.85 -9.86
N GLN A 154 -7.43 7.15 -10.72
CA GLN A 154 -7.95 6.09 -11.59
C GLN A 154 -7.82 4.70 -10.93
N GLY A 155 -7.35 4.62 -9.69
CA GLY A 155 -7.16 3.36 -8.97
C GLY A 155 -5.87 2.63 -9.37
N ARG A 156 -4.91 3.30 -10.00
CA ARG A 156 -3.64 2.66 -10.43
C ARG A 156 -2.58 2.76 -9.34
N MET A 157 -1.85 1.67 -9.09
CA MET A 157 -0.72 1.66 -8.17
C MET A 157 0.48 2.35 -8.83
N ARG A 158 0.89 3.49 -8.27
CA ARG A 158 1.95 4.36 -8.84
C ARG A 158 3.28 4.20 -8.14
N TRP A 159 3.26 3.76 -6.88
CA TRP A 159 4.46 3.58 -6.07
C TRP A 159 4.17 2.63 -4.91
N GLN A 160 5.21 1.98 -4.40
CA GLN A 160 5.13 1.07 -3.27
C GLN A 160 6.39 1.13 -2.38
N ALA A 161 6.20 0.91 -1.09
CA ALA A 161 7.25 0.70 -0.10
C ALA A 161 6.88 -0.43 0.86
N VAL A 162 7.86 -0.97 1.57
CA VAL A 162 7.69 -2.10 2.50
C VAL A 162 8.53 -1.93 3.77
N GLY A 163 8.00 -2.37 4.91
CA GLY A 163 8.72 -2.35 6.18
C GLY A 163 8.83 -0.95 6.78
N TYR A 164 9.88 -0.70 7.56
CA TYR A 164 10.15 0.61 8.15
C TYR A 164 10.51 1.67 7.09
N PRO A 165 10.11 2.93 7.27
CA PRO A 165 10.44 3.99 6.32
C PRO A 165 11.94 4.26 6.31
N LEU A 166 12.52 4.34 5.11
CA LEU A 166 13.82 4.96 4.91
C LEU A 166 13.62 6.45 4.64
N PRO A 167 14.59 7.32 5.03
CA PRO A 167 14.43 8.77 4.86
C PRO A 167 14.19 9.20 3.41
N HIS A 168 14.75 8.50 2.43
CA HIS A 168 14.53 8.81 1.01
C HIS A 168 13.11 8.42 0.57
N GLU A 169 12.57 7.29 1.03
CA GLU A 169 11.22 6.83 0.71
C GLU A 169 10.15 7.80 1.23
N ALA A 170 10.30 8.27 2.47
CA ALA A 170 9.37 9.25 3.06
C ALA A 170 9.37 10.57 2.28
N ARG A 171 10.56 11.08 1.91
CA ARG A 171 10.69 12.27 1.05
C ARG A 171 10.11 12.05 -0.34
N PHE A 172 10.32 10.86 -0.91
CA PHE A 172 9.85 10.54 -2.25
C PHE A 172 8.32 10.41 -2.29
N MET A 173 7.71 9.75 -1.29
CA MET A 173 6.26 9.66 -1.13
C MET A 173 5.62 11.05 -1.12
N ARG A 174 6.16 11.97 -0.30
CA ARG A 174 5.73 13.38 -0.21
C ARG A 174 5.72 14.07 -1.56
N LYS A 175 6.83 14.00 -2.30
CA LYS A 175 6.96 14.58 -3.65
C LYS A 175 6.00 13.94 -4.65
N SER A 176 5.79 12.64 -4.54
CA SER A 176 4.97 11.86 -5.47
C SER A 176 3.48 12.16 -5.36
N VAL A 177 2.98 12.43 -4.15
CA VAL A 177 1.58 12.86 -3.95
C VAL A 177 1.28 14.14 -4.74
N GLY A 178 2.17 15.14 -4.71
CA GLY A 178 2.02 16.36 -5.50
C GLY A 178 1.99 16.11 -7.01
N LYS A 179 2.87 15.24 -7.53
CA LYS A 179 2.93 14.90 -8.97
C LYS A 179 1.70 14.15 -9.46
N VAL A 180 1.28 13.13 -8.71
CA VAL A 180 0.11 12.31 -9.05
C VAL A 180 -1.17 13.13 -8.96
N GLY A 181 -1.30 13.97 -7.92
CA GLY A 181 -2.45 14.86 -7.75
C GLY A 181 -2.60 15.92 -8.85
N ALA A 182 -1.49 16.42 -9.39
CA ALA A 182 -1.50 17.39 -10.48
C ALA A 182 -1.74 16.77 -11.87
N GLY A 183 -1.89 15.44 -11.99
CA GLY A 183 -1.98 14.75 -13.28
C GLY A 183 -0.72 14.86 -14.14
N ASN A 184 0.41 15.28 -13.56
CA ASN A 184 1.59 15.72 -14.28
C ASN A 184 2.59 14.57 -14.50
N ASP A 185 2.08 13.39 -14.81
CA ASP A 185 2.86 12.20 -15.11
C ASP A 185 3.21 12.16 -16.60
N LYS A 186 4.05 13.11 -17.05
CA LYS A 186 4.81 12.90 -18.27
C LYS A 186 5.96 11.96 -17.92
N GLY A 187 5.73 10.67 -18.15
CA GLY A 187 6.77 9.66 -18.08
C GLY A 187 8.00 10.12 -18.86
N ARG A 188 9.17 10.09 -18.21
CA ARG A 188 10.46 10.35 -18.85
C ARG A 188 10.80 9.14 -19.74
N GLY A 189 10.03 8.94 -20.80
CA GLY A 189 10.38 8.09 -21.93
C GLY A 189 11.35 8.83 -22.85
N GLU A 190 12.31 8.09 -23.38
CA GLU A 190 13.30 8.47 -24.39
C GLU A 190 14.51 9.30 -23.94
N LYS A 191 15.60 8.60 -23.62
CA LYS A 191 16.81 8.52 -24.47
C LYS A 191 17.87 7.64 -23.78
N ARG A 192 17.86 6.34 -24.08
CA ARG A 192 19.10 5.58 -24.22
C ARG A 192 19.08 4.93 -25.59
N ALA A 193 20.07 5.32 -26.37
CA ALA A 193 20.15 5.14 -27.80
C ALA A 193 20.11 3.66 -28.17
N ILE A 194 19.40 3.43 -29.26
CA ILE A 194 19.62 2.35 -30.22
C ILE A 194 21.11 2.36 -30.54
N VAL A 195 21.86 1.38 -30.03
CA VAL A 195 23.15 1.02 -30.64
C VAL A 195 22.76 0.28 -31.91
N SER A 196 22.75 1.02 -33.01
CA SER A 196 22.58 0.51 -34.35
C SER A 196 23.64 -0.55 -34.65
N LEU A 197 23.15 -1.71 -35.09
CA LEU A 197 23.89 -2.64 -35.91
C LEU A 197 24.63 -1.90 -37.03
N SER A 198 25.95 -2.03 -37.07
CA SER A 198 26.72 -1.91 -38.31
C SER A 198 27.26 -3.29 -38.65
N SER A 199 26.55 -3.97 -39.55
CA SER A 199 27.21 -4.90 -40.45
C SER A 199 28.15 -4.11 -41.35
N SER A 200 29.38 -4.58 -41.48
CA SER A 200 30.16 -4.35 -42.69
C SER A 200 30.90 -5.64 -43.00
N LYS A 201 30.37 -6.33 -44.01
CA LYS A 201 31.13 -7.21 -44.89
C LYS A 201 32.30 -6.38 -45.45
N THR A 202 33.52 -6.91 -45.38
CA THR A 202 34.34 -7.32 -46.53
C THR A 202 35.46 -8.19 -45.97
#